data_AF-A0A452Y3I0-F1
#
_entry.id   AF-A0A452Y3I0-F1
#
_cell.length_a   1.000
_cell.length_b   1.000
_cell.length_c   1.000
_cell.angle_alpha   90.00
_cell.angle_beta   90.00
_cell.angle_gamma   90.00
#
_symmetry.space_group_name_H-M   'P 1'
#
loop_
_entity.id
_entity.type
_entity.pdbx_description
1 polymer ?
#
loop_
_entity_poly.entity_id
_entity_poly.type
_entity_poly.pdbx_seq_one_letter_code
_entity_poly.pdbx_strand_id
1 'polypeptide(L)'
;MESIAHRFLSAAVKLDRKPSKCIVFEDDPRGVTAAHNCTMMAVSLIGAHPAYELEQADLAVARYSELSVINLRRMFAHKGLSFMDMQKQIIERSPPKRKLTVDTIF
;
A
#
# COMPACT_ATOMS: atom_id res chain seq x y z
N MET A 1 18.00 23.29 6.68
CA MET A 1 17.76 22.19 5.71
C MET A 1 16.29 21.81 5.83
N GLU A 2 15.47 22.10 4.82
CA GLU A 2 14.05 21.70 4.87
C GLU A 2 13.95 20.18 4.72
N SER A 3 13.19 19.53 5.61
CA SER A 3 12.92 18.09 5.53
C SER A 3 11.88 17.80 4.43
N ILE A 4 11.93 16.59 3.86
CA ILE A 4 10.96 16.12 2.85
C ILE A 4 9.52 16.22 3.39
N ALA A 5 9.32 15.85 4.66
CA ALA A 5 8.05 15.96 5.37
C ALA A 5 7.50 17.40 5.40
N HIS A 6 8.36 18.40 5.61
CA HIS A 6 7.95 19.81 5.61
C HIS A 6 7.37 20.24 4.25
N ARG A 7 7.95 19.76 3.14
CA ARG A 7 7.44 20.04 1.79
C ARG A 7 6.05 19.46 1.57
N PHE A 8 5.79 18.25 2.06
CA PHE A 8 4.47 17.64 1.98
C PHE A 8 3.43 18.41 2.79
N LEU A 9 3.73 18.76 4.04
CA LEU A 9 2.82 19.56 4.88
C LEU A 9 2.54 20.93 4.24
N SER A 10 3.57 21.60 3.71
CA SER A 10 3.40 22.86 2.99
C SER A 10 2.50 22.70 1.76
N ALA A 11 2.64 21.62 1.00
CA ALA A 11 1.78 21.32 -0.14
C ALA A 11 0.32 21.09 0.29
N ALA A 12 0.08 20.35 1.38
CA ALA A 12 -1.27 20.13 1.90
C ALA A 12 -1.96 21.43 2.34
N VAL A 13 -1.21 22.35 2.97
CA VAL A 13 -1.70 23.69 3.33
C VAL A 13 -2.08 24.48 2.08
N LYS A 14 -1.23 24.47 1.04
CA LYS A 14 -1.53 25.15 -0.24
C LYS A 14 -2.74 24.58 -0.96
N LEU A 15 -3.02 23.29 -0.81
CA LEU A 15 -4.18 22.62 -1.38
C LEU A 15 -5.46 22.81 -0.56
N ASP A 16 -5.38 23.45 0.61
CA ASP A 16 -6.47 23.56 1.59
C ASP A 16 -7.10 22.18 1.93
N ARG A 17 -6.23 21.17 2.11
CA ARG A 17 -6.64 19.81 2.44
C ARG A 17 -5.89 19.30 3.67
N LYS A 18 -6.61 18.52 4.48
CA LYS A 18 -6.02 17.80 5.61
C LYS A 18 -4.99 16.79 5.08
N PRO A 19 -3.81 16.65 5.69
CA PRO A 19 -2.80 15.66 5.29
C PRO A 19 -3.35 14.23 5.18
N SER A 20 -4.28 13.84 6.05
CA SER A 20 -4.97 12.53 6.02
C SER A 20 -5.86 12.29 4.78
N LYS A 21 -6.08 13.32 3.96
CA LYS A 21 -6.81 13.26 2.68
C LYS A 21 -5.91 13.55 1.48
N CYS A 22 -4.59 13.55 1.67
CA CYS A 22 -3.60 13.72 0.61
C CYS A 22 -2.95 12.37 0.26
N ILE A 23 -2.63 12.20 -1.03
CA ILE A 23 -1.85 11.07 -1.54
C ILE A 23 -0.56 11.65 -2.12
N VAL A 24 0.57 11.10 -1.69
CA VAL A 24 1.90 11.42 -2.20
C VAL A 24 2.29 10.35 -3.22
N PHE A 25 2.78 10.77 -4.37
CA PHE A 25 3.35 9.89 -5.38
C PHE A 25 4.87 10.00 -5.31
N GLU A 26 5.55 8.90 -4.98
CA GLU A 26 7.00 8.85 -4.77
C GLU A 26 7.59 7.61 -5.44
N ASP A 27 8.90 7.59 -5.64
CA ASP A 27 9.64 6.42 -6.12
C ASP A 27 10.77 6.01 -5.15
N ASP A 28 11.02 6.83 -4.12
CA ASP A 28 12.05 6.60 -3.09
C ASP A 28 11.41 6.20 -1.73
N PRO A 29 11.91 5.15 -1.05
CA PRO A 29 11.39 4.73 0.25
C PRO A 29 11.45 5.82 1.33
N ARG A 30 12.43 6.74 1.28
CA ARG A 30 12.53 7.87 2.21
C ARG A 30 11.39 8.86 2.03
N GLY A 31 10.95 9.06 0.78
CA GLY A 31 9.78 9.87 0.44
C GLY A 31 8.50 9.26 1.00
N VAL A 32 8.35 7.94 0.87
CA VAL A 32 7.24 7.16 1.44
C VAL A 32 7.18 7.30 2.96
N THR A 33 8.30 7.07 3.66
CA THR A 33 8.37 7.23 5.11
C THR A 33 8.02 8.66 5.54
N ALA A 34 8.51 9.66 4.81
CA ALA A 34 8.19 11.07 5.09
C ALA A 34 6.70 11.38 4.89
N ALA A 35 6.04 10.80 3.88
CA ALA A 35 4.60 10.95 3.66
C ALA A 35 3.79 10.35 4.83
N HIS A 36 4.17 9.16 5.30
CA HIS A 36 3.54 8.49 6.44
C HIS A 36 3.73 9.24 7.76
N ASN A 37 4.93 9.81 7.99
CA ASN A 37 5.18 10.69 9.13
C ASN A 37 4.27 11.93 9.14
N CYS A 38 3.77 12.34 7.96
CA CYS A 38 2.82 13.44 7.81
C CYS A 38 1.36 12.99 7.82
N THR A 39 1.06 11.73 8.16
CA THR A 39 -0.28 11.10 8.12
C THR A 39 -0.91 11.00 6.72
N MET A 40 -0.14 11.21 5.66
CA MET A 40 -0.60 11.10 4.27
C MET A 40 -0.60 9.64 3.81
N MET A 41 -1.26 9.37 2.68
CA MET A 41 -1.14 8.10 1.97
C MET A 41 -0.01 8.21 0.94
N ALA A 42 0.62 7.10 0.58
CA ALA A 42 1.70 7.04 -0.39
C ALA A 42 1.42 6.01 -1.48
N VAL A 43 1.61 6.40 -2.74
CA VAL A 43 1.66 5.50 -3.90
C VAL A 43 3.08 5.51 -4.44
N SER A 44 3.71 4.35 -4.49
CA SER A 44 5.06 4.22 -5.01
C SER A 44 5.10 3.74 -6.44
N LEU A 45 5.93 4.38 -7.27
CA LEU A 45 6.22 3.91 -8.62
C LEU A 45 7.44 2.98 -8.58
N ILE A 46 7.26 1.73 -9.00
CA ILE A 46 8.35 0.75 -9.12
C ILE A 46 9.23 1.19 -10.29
N GLY A 47 10.48 1.52 -10.00
CA GLY A 47 11.41 2.10 -10.97
C GLY A 47 12.84 1.92 -10.51
N ALA A 48 13.45 3.00 -10.01
CA ALA A 48 14.81 2.98 -9.48
C ALA A 48 14.95 2.03 -8.26
N HIS A 49 13.91 2.00 -7.42
CA HIS A 49 13.80 1.08 -6.30
C HIS A 49 12.93 -0.12 -6.66
N PRO A 50 13.39 -1.35 -6.38
CA PRO A 50 12.61 -2.55 -6.60
C PRO A 50 11.43 -2.63 -5.61
N ALA A 51 10.41 -3.41 -5.97
CA ALA A 51 9.15 -3.47 -5.22
C ALA A 51 9.33 -3.81 -3.72
N TYR A 52 10.31 -4.64 -3.36
CA TYR A 52 10.57 -5.03 -1.97
C TYR A 52 11.11 -3.88 -1.11
N GLU A 53 11.70 -2.83 -1.70
CA GLU A 53 12.13 -1.63 -0.96
C GLU A 53 10.97 -0.66 -0.73
N LEU A 54 9.91 -0.80 -1.53
CA LEU A 54 8.73 0.05 -1.52
C LEU A 54 7.56 -0.56 -0.73
N GLU A 55 7.82 -1.61 0.07
CA GLU A 55 6.81 -2.30 0.88
C GLU A 55 6.08 -1.39 1.87
N GLN A 56 6.71 -0.29 2.27
CA GLN A 56 6.08 0.69 3.15
C GLN A 56 4.99 1.52 2.46
N ALA A 57 4.91 1.51 1.13
CA ALA A 57 3.90 2.28 0.42
C ALA A 57 2.51 1.65 0.60
N ASP A 58 1.46 2.47 0.64
CA ASP A 58 0.09 1.96 0.71
C ASP A 58 -0.31 1.25 -0.60
N LEU A 59 0.33 1.61 -1.71
CA LEU A 59 0.20 0.93 -2.99
C LEU A 59 1.47 1.13 -3.83
N ALA A 60 2.07 0.05 -4.31
CA ALA A 60 3.16 0.09 -5.29
C ALA A 60 2.63 -0.30 -6.67
N VAL A 61 2.92 0.50 -7.69
CA VAL A 61 2.51 0.25 -9.09
C VAL A 61 3.71 0.33 -10.02
N ALA A 62 3.71 -0.45 -11.11
CA ALA A 62 4.76 -0.34 -12.12
C ALA A 62 4.49 0.84 -13.08
N ARG A 63 3.22 1.19 -13.30
CA ARG A 63 2.81 2.29 -14.18
C ARG A 63 1.57 3.00 -13.64
N TYR A 64 1.48 4.31 -13.86
CA TYR A 64 0.28 5.08 -13.48
C TYR A 64 -0.99 4.66 -14.23
N SER A 65 -0.87 4.00 -15.38
CA SER A 65 -2.01 3.42 -16.11
C SER A 65 -2.77 2.33 -15.33
N GLU A 66 -2.15 1.75 -14.30
CA GLU A 66 -2.76 0.74 -13.43
C GLU A 66 -3.60 1.38 -12.31
N LEU A 67 -3.49 2.70 -12.13
CA LEU A 67 -4.25 3.43 -11.13
C LEU A 67 -5.64 3.79 -11.64
N SER A 68 -6.62 3.58 -10.78
CA SER A 68 -7.97 4.09 -10.97
C SER A 68 -8.35 4.99 -9.80
N VAL A 69 -9.32 5.88 -10.02
CA VAL A 69 -9.92 6.71 -8.96
C VAL A 69 -10.49 5.84 -7.82
N ILE A 70 -10.93 4.63 -8.14
CA ILE A 70 -11.45 3.66 -7.15
C ILE A 70 -10.33 3.21 -6.21
N ASN A 71 -9.14 2.92 -6.73
CA ASN A 71 -7.99 2.53 -5.90
C ASN A 71 -7.63 3.66 -4.92
N LEU A 72 -7.54 4.90 -5.41
CA LEU A 72 -7.23 6.08 -4.58
C LEU A 72 -8.28 6.31 -3.49
N ARG A 73 -9.58 6.16 -3.81
CA ARG A 73 -10.66 6.30 -2.82
C ARG A 73 -10.60 5.20 -1.75
N ARG A 74 -10.28 3.97 -2.13
CA ARG A 74 -10.15 2.83 -1.19
C ARG A 74 -9.03 3.06 -0.18
N MET A 75 -7.91 3.65 -0.59
CA MET A 75 -6.81 3.99 0.31
C MET A 75 -7.30 4.82 1.51
N PHE A 76 -8.19 5.80 1.30
CA PHE A 76 -8.75 6.60 2.39
C PHE A 76 -9.83 5.88 3.22
N ALA A 77 -10.44 4.83 2.68
CA ALA A 77 -11.48 4.06 3.37
C ALA A 77 -10.88 3.08 4.40
N HIS A 78 -9.71 2.50 4.09
CA HIS A 78 -9.08 1.51 4.97
C HIS A 78 -8.62 2.07 6.33
N LYS A 79 -8.29 3.37 6.43
CA LYS A 79 -8.02 4.03 7.73
C LYS A 79 -9.28 4.28 8.58
N GLY A 80 -10.48 4.20 8.00
CA GLY A 80 -11.76 4.24 8.74
C GLY A 80 -12.32 2.86 9.07
N LEU A 81 -11.91 1.82 8.34
CA LEU A 81 -12.39 0.44 8.48
C LEU A 81 -11.47 -0.47 9.31
N SER A 82 -10.22 -0.09 9.57
CA SER A 82 -9.34 -0.87 10.46
C SER A 82 -9.81 -0.88 11.93
N PHE A 83 -10.89 -0.18 12.27
CA PHE A 83 -11.58 -0.34 13.56
C PHE A 83 -12.61 -1.48 13.56
N MET A 84 -13.02 -2.00 12.39
CA MET A 84 -14.08 -3.01 12.29
C MET A 84 -13.88 -4.12 11.24
N ASP A 85 -12.73 -4.22 10.58
CA ASP A 85 -12.39 -5.46 9.87
C ASP A 85 -11.84 -6.48 10.88
N MET A 86 -12.78 -7.10 11.60
CA MET A 86 -12.60 -8.38 12.28
C MET A 86 -11.70 -9.26 11.43
N GLN A 87 -10.56 -9.67 12.01
CA GLN A 87 -9.62 -10.65 11.47
C GLN A 87 -10.34 -11.59 10.50
N LYS A 88 -10.12 -11.42 9.18
CA LYS A 88 -10.37 -12.53 8.26
C LYS A 88 -9.44 -13.63 8.73
N GLN A 89 -10.00 -14.54 9.53
CA GLN A 89 -9.38 -15.78 9.90
C GLN A 89 -8.75 -16.32 8.63
N ILE A 90 -7.43 -16.44 8.65
CA ILE A 90 -6.71 -17.31 7.74
C ILE A 90 -7.29 -18.68 8.04
N ILE A 91 -8.34 -19.06 7.31
CA ILE A 91 -8.77 -20.45 7.27
C ILE A 91 -7.59 -21.13 6.58
N GLU A 92 -6.76 -21.81 7.37
CA GLU A 92 -5.79 -22.78 6.87
C GLU A 92 -6.57 -23.88 6.12
N ARG A 93 -6.96 -23.59 4.89
CA ARG A 93 -7.36 -24.63 3.95
C ARG A 93 -6.08 -25.31 3.54
N SER A 94 -5.68 -26.30 4.33
CA SER A 94 -4.69 -27.28 3.89
C SER A 94 -5.11 -27.78 2.49
N PRO A 95 -4.18 -27.82 1.52
CA PRO A 95 -4.53 -28.29 0.18
C PRO A 95 -5.03 -29.74 0.27
N PRO A 96 -6.05 -30.13 -0.50
CA PRO A 96 -6.58 -31.48 -0.45
C PRO A 96 -5.46 -32.47 -0.81
N LYS A 97 -5.07 -33.31 0.16
CA LYS A 97 -4.10 -34.38 -0.06
C LYS A 97 -4.68 -35.32 -1.12
N ARG A 98 -4.14 -35.28 -2.34
CA ARG A 98 -4.39 -36.33 -3.34
C ARG A 98 -3.95 -37.65 -2.72
N LYS A 99 -4.89 -38.57 -2.49
CA LYS A 99 -4.54 -39.95 -2.19
C LYS A 99 -3.99 -40.56 -3.48
N LEU A 100 -2.68 -40.79 -3.53
CA LEU A 100 -2.10 -41.66 -4.53
C LEU A 100 -2.46 -43.08 -4.10
N THR A 101 -3.50 -43.66 -4.71
CA THR A 101 -3.68 -45.12 -4.72
C THR A 101 -2.56 -45.67 -5.59
N VAL A 102 -1.54 -46.21 -4.94
CA VAL A 102 -0.57 -47.07 -5.62
C VAL A 102 -1.29 -48.40 -5.76
N ASP A 103 -1.76 -48.70 -6.98
CA ASP A 103 -2.27 -50.03 -7.30
C ASP A 103 -1.09 -51.00 -7.24
N THR A 104 -0.93 -51.68 -6.11
CA THR A 104 -0.05 -52.83 -6.02
C THR A 104 -0.67 -53.95 -6.86
N ILE A 105 -0.23 -54.05 -8.10
CA ILE A 105 -0.33 -55.26 -8.90
C ILE A 105 1.11 -55.75 -9.08
N PHE A 106 1.44 -56.83 -8.38
CA PHE A 106 2.34 -57.96 -8.67
C PHE A 106 2.89 -58.54 -7.37
#